data_AF-A0A923WDS0-F1
#
_entry.id   AF-A0A923WDS0-F1
#
_cell.length_a   1.000
_cell.length_b   1.000
_cell.length_c   1.000
_cell.angle_alpha   90.00
_cell.angle_beta   90.00
_cell.angle_gamma   90.00
#
_symmetry.space_group_name_H-M   'P 1'
#
loop_
_entity.id
_entity.type
_entity.pdbx_description
1 polymer ?
#
loop_
_entity_poly.entity_id
_entity_poly.type
_entity_poly.pdbx_seq_one_letter_code
_entity_poly.pdbx_strand_id
1 'polypeptide(L)'
;MTLLSEQVLHKKEAAGRSINNAIFLFYILLFVEGILRKWVLPSLSSPLFFIKDPVLLYMYWVCWKNKLFPKTVLFQSSVILALLYLLLSLTQMIIYTTPFVASVYGWRNYFMYMPLAFIIQKHMTKKDLIRIAKFTCYIGIAIAILTYIQFLNSPDAYINNNAGENSGASFTVIGDIVRPYGPFSFVSGMAFFTPSLLVMLLFNYFLPVKDRFLSGWMYVICFFAFASNLAVSGSRGTYGNVVILVVSLICGLLLFAHKQKGIKSLFVIISIGSLALIIYSIVFSTQIDIINERFEVASEAEGSLASRYATSFIRSEEISANLPVWGVGIGAGSAGANYLATGVADFSISESDW
;
A
#
# COMPACT_ATOMS: atom_id res chain seq x y z
N MET A 1 -26.29 36.35 10.55
CA MET A 1 -25.98 34.98 10.11
C MET A 1 -27.27 34.19 10.28
N THR A 2 -27.96 33.83 9.19
CA THR A 2 -29.36 33.34 9.22
C THR A 2 -29.44 31.84 9.52
N LEU A 3 -30.54 31.36 10.11
CA LEU A 3 -30.78 29.95 10.44
C LEU A 3 -30.51 28.97 9.28
N LEU A 4 -30.76 29.42 8.04
CA LEU A 4 -30.45 28.66 6.81
C LEU A 4 -28.93 28.45 6.61
N SER A 5 -28.10 29.41 7.01
CA SER A 5 -26.63 29.28 6.90
C SER A 5 -26.06 28.27 7.90
N GLU A 6 -26.63 28.19 9.12
CA GLU A 6 -26.23 27.21 10.13
C GLU A 6 -26.64 25.79 9.73
N GLN A 7 -27.85 25.61 9.20
CA GLN A 7 -28.31 24.30 8.71
C GLN A 7 -27.43 23.76 7.57
N VAL A 8 -27.00 24.63 6.65
CA VAL A 8 -26.10 24.26 5.55
C VAL A 8 -24.71 23.88 6.08
N LEU A 9 -24.18 24.61 7.07
CA LEU A 9 -22.90 24.29 7.71
C LEU A 9 -22.95 22.95 8.43
N HIS A 10 -23.98 22.73 9.26
CA HIS A 10 -24.16 21.48 9.99
C HIS A 10 -24.28 20.26 9.05
N LYS A 11 -24.97 20.41 7.92
CA LYS A 11 -25.08 19.36 6.90
C LYS A 11 -23.72 19.03 6.26
N LYS A 12 -22.89 20.05 5.99
CA LYS A 12 -21.53 19.85 5.45
C LYS A 12 -20.60 19.18 6.46
N GLU A 13 -20.69 19.53 7.74
CA GLU A 13 -19.93 18.88 8.81
C GLU A 13 -20.34 17.42 9.00
N ALA A 14 -21.64 17.13 8.97
CA ALA A 14 -22.14 15.75 9.00
C ALA A 14 -21.62 14.93 7.81
N ALA A 15 -21.64 15.50 6.60
CA ALA A 15 -21.09 14.87 5.41
C ALA A 15 -19.57 14.62 5.51
N GLY A 16 -18.80 15.59 6.02
CA GLY A 16 -17.36 15.42 6.29
C GLY A 16 -17.07 14.30 7.28
N ARG A 17 -17.82 14.22 8.39
CA ARG A 17 -17.72 13.11 9.35
C ARG A 17 -18.03 11.76 8.70
N SER A 18 -19.03 11.70 7.83
CA SER A 18 -19.36 10.47 7.10
C SER A 18 -18.22 10.02 6.18
N ILE A 19 -17.58 10.96 5.47
CA ILE A 19 -16.40 10.68 4.64
C ILE A 19 -15.27 10.11 5.50
N ASN A 20 -14.96 10.71 6.66
CA ASN A 20 -13.89 10.21 7.52
C ASN A 20 -14.16 8.79 8.06
N ASN A 21 -15.41 8.49 8.42
CA ASN A 21 -15.79 7.13 8.80
C ASN A 21 -15.66 6.15 7.63
N ALA A 22 -16.03 6.56 6.42
CA ALA A 22 -15.85 5.75 5.22
C ALA A 22 -14.38 5.53 4.86
N ILE A 23 -13.50 6.52 5.05
CA ILE A 23 -12.04 6.36 4.90
C ILE A 23 -11.52 5.33 5.90
N PHE A 24 -11.95 5.42 7.17
CA PHE A 24 -11.54 4.46 8.20
C PHE A 24 -12.03 3.04 7.89
N LEU A 25 -13.28 2.90 7.45
CA LEU A 25 -13.83 1.62 7.00
C LEU A 25 -13.06 1.07 5.80
N PHE A 26 -12.79 1.90 4.79
CA PHE A 26 -12.00 1.54 3.62
C PHE A 26 -10.61 1.01 4.04
N TYR A 27 -9.96 1.68 5.00
CA TYR A 27 -8.67 1.24 5.54
C TYR A 27 -8.76 -0.12 6.26
N ILE A 28 -9.81 -0.36 7.05
CA ILE A 28 -10.05 -1.68 7.68
C ILE A 28 -10.28 -2.76 6.63
N LEU A 29 -11.04 -2.45 5.58
CA LEU A 29 -11.34 -3.39 4.50
C LEU A 29 -10.09 -3.87 3.76
N LEU A 30 -9.00 -3.10 3.75
CA LEU A 30 -7.72 -3.57 3.18
C LEU A 30 -7.18 -4.85 3.86
N PHE A 31 -7.44 -5.02 5.15
CA PHE A 31 -7.03 -6.20 5.90
C PHE A 31 -8.09 -7.29 5.86
N VAL A 32 -9.36 -6.90 6.01
CA VAL A 32 -10.50 -7.83 6.01
C VAL A 32 -10.64 -8.52 4.66
N GLU A 33 -10.40 -7.83 3.55
CA GLU A 33 -10.46 -8.39 2.20
C GLU A 33 -9.58 -9.65 2.10
N GLY A 34 -8.28 -9.56 2.40
CA GLY A 34 -7.40 -10.72 2.24
C GLY A 34 -7.67 -11.81 3.28
N ILE A 35 -8.09 -11.47 4.51
CA ILE A 35 -8.55 -12.47 5.49
C ILE A 35 -9.71 -13.30 4.92
N LEU A 36 -10.73 -12.61 4.37
CA LEU A 36 -11.90 -13.29 3.81
C LEU A 36 -11.52 -14.13 2.58
N ARG A 37 -10.69 -13.59 1.69
CA ARG A 37 -10.30 -14.25 0.43
C ARG A 37 -9.39 -15.46 0.62
N LYS A 38 -8.57 -15.48 1.68
CA LYS A 38 -7.59 -16.55 1.93
C LYS A 38 -8.14 -17.64 2.83
N TRP A 39 -8.87 -17.27 3.89
CA TRP A 39 -9.17 -18.19 4.98
C TRP A 39 -10.66 -18.40 5.23
N VAL A 40 -11.48 -17.35 5.17
CA VAL A 40 -12.89 -17.45 5.62
C VAL A 40 -13.84 -17.88 4.49
N LEU A 41 -13.73 -17.26 3.32
CA LEU A 41 -14.63 -17.47 2.16
C LEU A 41 -13.81 -17.53 0.85
N PRO A 42 -12.88 -18.50 0.71
CA PRO A 42 -12.02 -18.60 -0.47
C PRO A 42 -12.81 -18.82 -1.78
N SER A 43 -13.96 -19.50 -1.73
CA SER A 43 -14.86 -19.67 -2.87
C SER A 43 -15.48 -18.37 -3.38
N LEU A 44 -15.46 -17.30 -2.58
CA LEU A 44 -15.92 -15.97 -2.96
C LEU A 44 -14.75 -14.99 -3.15
N SER A 45 -13.53 -15.50 -3.39
CA SER A 45 -12.33 -14.66 -3.47
C SER A 45 -12.44 -13.56 -4.53
N SER A 46 -12.93 -13.89 -5.72
CA SER A 46 -13.12 -12.97 -6.84
C SER A 46 -14.08 -11.82 -6.53
N PRO A 47 -15.34 -12.05 -6.08
CA PRO A 47 -16.23 -10.95 -5.71
C PRO A 47 -15.74 -10.17 -4.47
N LEU A 48 -15.07 -10.83 -3.52
CA LEU A 48 -14.56 -10.16 -2.32
C LEU A 48 -13.44 -9.16 -2.61
N PHE A 49 -12.71 -9.29 -3.72
CA PHE A 49 -11.73 -8.28 -4.16
C PHE A 49 -12.34 -6.88 -4.31
N PHE A 50 -13.63 -6.79 -4.61
CA PHE A 50 -14.35 -5.54 -4.82
C PHE A 50 -15.02 -5.01 -3.54
N ILE A 51 -14.81 -5.63 -2.37
CA ILE A 51 -15.51 -5.26 -1.12
C ILE A 51 -15.33 -3.79 -0.72
N LYS A 52 -14.20 -3.19 -1.10
CA LYS A 52 -13.85 -1.79 -0.81
C LYS A 52 -14.42 -0.78 -1.83
N ASP A 53 -14.81 -1.23 -3.01
CA ASP A 53 -15.25 -0.37 -4.11
C ASP A 53 -16.57 0.35 -3.78
N PRO A 54 -17.59 -0.28 -3.18
CA PRO A 54 -18.79 0.42 -2.73
C PRO A 54 -18.51 1.55 -1.73
N VAL A 55 -17.53 1.37 -0.84
CA VAL A 55 -17.14 2.39 0.14
C VAL A 55 -16.45 3.58 -0.54
N LEU A 56 -15.61 3.31 -1.55
CA LEU A 56 -15.02 4.35 -2.39
C LEU A 56 -16.10 5.15 -3.13
N LEU A 57 -17.00 4.46 -3.82
CA LEU A 57 -18.09 5.08 -4.58
C LEU A 57 -19.01 5.89 -3.67
N TYR A 58 -19.26 5.42 -2.45
CA TYR A 58 -19.98 6.18 -1.44
C TYR A 58 -19.28 7.50 -1.11
N MET A 59 -17.95 7.50 -0.90
CA MET A 59 -17.19 8.74 -0.65
C MET A 59 -17.30 9.73 -1.82
N TYR A 60 -17.20 9.24 -3.06
CA TYR A 60 -17.39 10.07 -4.25
C TYR A 60 -18.81 10.64 -4.34
N TRP A 61 -19.82 9.83 -4.06
CA TRP A 61 -21.21 10.26 -4.05
C TRP A 61 -21.48 11.33 -2.98
N VAL A 62 -20.98 11.16 -1.74
CA VAL A 62 -21.12 12.17 -0.67
C VAL A 62 -20.42 13.47 -1.07
N CYS A 63 -19.22 13.37 -1.65
CA CYS A 63 -18.48 14.54 -2.14
C CYS A 63 -19.24 15.29 -3.24
N TRP A 64 -19.80 14.56 -4.21
CA TRP A 64 -20.57 15.14 -5.29
C TRP A 64 -21.84 15.83 -4.79
N LYS A 65 -22.68 15.10 -4.04
CA LYS A 65 -23.97 15.58 -3.51
C LYS A 65 -23.84 16.84 -2.65
N ASN A 66 -22.75 16.96 -1.89
CA ASN A 66 -22.53 18.07 -0.95
C ASN A 66 -21.53 19.13 -1.47
N LYS A 67 -21.05 19.00 -2.71
CA LYS A 67 -20.03 19.89 -3.31
C LYS A 67 -18.75 19.97 -2.45
N LEU A 68 -18.31 18.81 -1.96
CA LEU A 68 -17.20 18.65 -1.02
C LEU A 68 -15.91 18.12 -1.68
N PHE A 69 -15.84 18.00 -3.01
CA PHE A 69 -14.58 17.68 -3.68
C PHE A 69 -13.49 18.75 -3.44
N PRO A 70 -12.21 18.37 -3.40
CA PRO A 70 -11.10 19.32 -3.44
C PRO A 70 -11.18 20.21 -4.69
N LYS A 71 -10.67 21.44 -4.57
CA LYS A 71 -10.59 22.40 -5.69
C LYS A 71 -9.16 22.61 -6.18
N THR A 72 -8.24 21.75 -5.76
CA THR A 72 -6.83 21.84 -6.12
C THR A 72 -6.65 21.39 -7.57
N VAL A 73 -5.67 21.98 -8.26
CA VAL A 73 -5.30 21.60 -9.63
C VAL A 73 -4.95 20.11 -9.70
N LEU A 74 -4.21 19.60 -8.72
CA LEU A 74 -3.83 18.18 -8.67
C LEU A 74 -5.05 17.24 -8.60
N PHE A 75 -6.08 17.59 -7.82
CA PHE A 75 -7.32 16.80 -7.80
C PHE A 75 -8.02 16.86 -9.17
N GLN A 76 -8.16 18.04 -9.75
CA GLN A 76 -8.79 18.19 -11.07
C GLN A 76 -8.04 17.40 -12.14
N SER A 77 -6.70 17.49 -12.17
CA SER A 77 -5.86 16.70 -13.06
C SER A 77 -6.05 15.20 -12.86
N SER A 78 -6.15 14.71 -11.62
CA SER A 78 -6.40 13.28 -11.37
C SER A 78 -7.76 12.81 -11.90
N VAL A 79 -8.80 13.64 -11.79
CA VAL A 79 -10.14 13.34 -12.32
C VAL A 79 -10.12 13.39 -13.86
N ILE A 80 -9.48 14.39 -14.45
CA ILE A 80 -9.34 14.51 -15.90
C ILE A 80 -8.57 13.31 -16.45
N LEU A 81 -7.44 12.94 -15.85
CA LEU A 81 -6.68 11.75 -16.24
C LEU A 81 -7.53 10.49 -16.13
N ALA A 82 -8.27 10.31 -15.03
CA ALA A 82 -9.17 9.18 -14.88
C ALA A 82 -10.22 9.13 -16.00
N LEU A 83 -10.83 10.26 -16.37
CA LEU A 83 -11.80 10.31 -17.46
C LEU A 83 -11.18 10.07 -18.84
N LEU A 84 -10.00 10.64 -19.11
CA LEU A 84 -9.28 10.43 -20.38
C LEU A 84 -8.89 8.97 -20.58
N TYR A 85 -8.36 8.32 -19.53
CA TYR A 85 -7.99 6.91 -19.60
C TYR A 85 -9.21 5.97 -19.57
N LEU A 86 -10.36 6.42 -19.07
CA LEU A 86 -11.62 5.69 -19.23
C LEU A 86 -12.03 5.67 -20.71
N LEU A 87 -11.97 6.82 -21.39
CA LEU A 87 -12.27 6.91 -22.83
C LEU A 87 -11.28 6.08 -23.66
N LEU A 88 -9.99 6.11 -23.31
CA LEU A 88 -8.97 5.27 -23.94
C LEU A 88 -9.29 3.78 -23.73
N SER A 89 -9.63 3.36 -22.51
CA SER A 89 -10.00 1.97 -22.19
C SER A 89 -11.19 1.50 -23.02
N LEU A 90 -12.23 2.33 -23.14
CA LEU A 90 -13.41 2.03 -23.97
C LEU A 90 -13.08 1.97 -25.48
N THR A 91 -12.13 2.78 -25.95
CA THR A 91 -11.68 2.76 -27.34
C THR A 91 -10.88 1.49 -27.63
N GLN A 92 -9.93 1.15 -26.75
CA GLN A 92 -9.15 -0.09 -26.82
C GLN A 92 -10.05 -1.34 -26.74
N MET A 93 -11.13 -1.28 -25.96
CA MET A 93 -12.13 -2.33 -25.89
C MET A 93 -12.74 -2.64 -27.26
N ILE A 94 -13.06 -1.60 -28.05
CA ILE A 94 -13.61 -1.75 -29.39
C ILE A 94 -12.54 -2.26 -30.37
N ILE A 95 -11.33 -1.69 -30.33
CA ILE A 95 -10.23 -2.04 -31.25
C ILE A 95 -9.75 -3.48 -31.05
N TYR A 96 -9.58 -3.90 -29.79
CA TYR A 96 -9.00 -5.20 -29.43
C TYR A 96 -10.06 -6.23 -29.02
N THR A 97 -11.35 -5.90 -29.11
CA THR A 97 -12.47 -6.76 -28.72
C THR A 97 -12.32 -7.35 -27.30
N THR A 98 -11.70 -6.60 -26.39
CA THR A 98 -11.51 -7.07 -25.00
C THR A 98 -12.84 -7.06 -24.25
N PRO A 99 -13.08 -8.00 -23.33
CA PRO A 99 -14.31 -8.01 -22.54
C PRO A 99 -14.44 -6.73 -21.72
N PHE A 100 -15.65 -6.14 -21.71
CA PHE A 100 -15.96 -4.90 -20.98
C PHE A 100 -15.48 -4.94 -19.52
N VAL A 101 -15.68 -6.07 -18.84
CA VAL A 101 -15.29 -6.25 -17.44
C VAL A 101 -13.77 -6.16 -17.27
N ALA A 102 -12.98 -6.71 -18.19
CA ALA A 102 -11.52 -6.64 -18.15
C ALA A 102 -11.01 -5.20 -18.38
N SER A 103 -11.60 -4.46 -19.31
CA SER A 103 -11.24 -3.06 -19.60
C SER A 103 -11.54 -2.13 -18.43
N VAL A 104 -12.73 -2.28 -17.81
CA VAL A 104 -13.12 -1.53 -16.61
C VAL A 104 -12.27 -1.92 -15.41
N TYR A 105 -11.91 -3.20 -15.28
CA TYR A 105 -11.03 -3.69 -14.22
C TYR A 105 -9.64 -3.03 -14.29
N GLY A 106 -9.03 -2.98 -15.47
CA GLY A 106 -7.74 -2.31 -15.67
C GLY A 106 -7.78 -0.82 -15.33
N TRP A 107 -8.78 -0.11 -15.87
CA TRP A 107 -8.99 1.31 -15.55
C TRP A 107 -9.20 1.54 -14.05
N ARG A 108 -9.98 0.66 -13.40
CA ARG A 108 -10.28 0.73 -11.98
C ARG A 108 -9.03 0.65 -11.14
N ASN A 109 -8.10 -0.26 -11.45
CA ASN A 109 -6.89 -0.45 -10.65
C ASN A 109 -5.98 0.78 -10.70
N TYR A 110 -5.88 1.43 -11.86
CA TYR A 110 -4.94 2.54 -12.05
C TYR A 110 -5.50 3.91 -11.67
N PHE A 111 -6.75 4.20 -12.03
CA PHE A 111 -7.26 5.57 -11.98
C PHE A 111 -8.36 5.79 -10.94
N MET A 112 -9.11 4.74 -10.57
CA MET A 112 -10.26 4.91 -9.66
C MET A 112 -9.83 5.40 -8.27
N TYR A 113 -8.64 5.03 -7.80
CA TYR A 113 -8.12 5.39 -6.47
C TYR A 113 -7.36 6.72 -6.45
N MET A 114 -6.96 7.25 -7.60
CA MET A 114 -6.12 8.45 -7.65
C MET A 114 -6.82 9.70 -7.07
N PRO A 115 -8.10 10.01 -7.39
CA PRO A 115 -8.79 11.14 -6.78
C PRO A 115 -9.03 10.99 -5.28
N LEU A 116 -9.10 9.75 -4.77
CA LEU A 116 -9.34 9.47 -3.35
C LEU A 116 -8.25 10.07 -2.46
N ALA A 117 -6.98 10.03 -2.88
CA ALA A 117 -5.87 10.58 -2.10
C ALA A 117 -6.10 12.05 -1.71
N PHE A 118 -6.64 12.85 -2.62
CA PHE A 118 -6.94 14.27 -2.37
C PHE A 118 -8.20 14.46 -1.52
N ILE A 119 -9.18 13.55 -1.62
CA ILE A 119 -10.35 13.56 -0.73
C ILE A 119 -9.92 13.25 0.70
N ILE A 120 -9.06 12.26 0.89
CA ILE A 120 -8.47 11.91 2.19
C ILE A 120 -7.75 13.14 2.77
N GLN A 121 -6.86 13.77 1.99
CA GLN A 121 -6.14 14.98 2.41
C GLN A 121 -7.07 16.12 2.83
N LYS A 122 -8.18 16.33 2.11
CA LYS A 122 -9.12 17.42 2.40
C LYS A 122 -9.93 17.22 3.67
N HIS A 123 -10.38 15.99 3.93
CA HIS A 123 -11.37 15.72 4.98
C HIS A 123 -10.77 15.19 6.28
N MET A 124 -9.61 14.54 6.23
CA MET A 124 -8.97 14.02 7.43
C MET A 124 -8.46 15.14 8.34
N THR A 125 -8.88 15.09 9.59
CA THR A 125 -8.32 15.94 10.65
C THR A 125 -7.14 15.25 11.33
N LYS A 126 -6.40 16.00 12.17
CA LYS A 126 -5.36 15.43 13.04
C LYS A 126 -5.91 14.28 13.91
N LYS A 127 -7.15 14.38 14.40
CA LYS A 127 -7.78 13.33 15.22
C LYS A 127 -8.01 12.06 14.41
N ASP A 128 -8.46 12.20 13.16
CA ASP A 128 -8.67 11.06 12.27
C ASP A 128 -7.33 10.40 11.89
N LEU A 129 -6.29 11.19 11.67
CA LEU A 129 -4.95 10.67 11.42
C LEU A 129 -4.39 9.91 12.63
N ILE A 130 -4.55 10.44 13.84
CA ILE A 130 -4.18 9.73 15.08
C ILE A 130 -4.97 8.42 15.21
N ARG A 131 -6.26 8.41 14.85
CA ARG A 131 -7.08 7.19 14.88
C ARG A 131 -6.55 6.12 13.93
N ILE A 132 -6.22 6.48 12.68
CA ILE A 132 -5.61 5.55 11.72
C ILE A 132 -4.24 5.09 12.22
N ALA A 133 -3.36 6.02 12.59
CA ALA A 133 -2.01 5.70 13.05
C ALA A 133 -2.02 4.76 14.27
N LYS A 134 -2.90 5.04 15.24
CA LYS A 134 -3.11 4.17 16.40
C LYS A 134 -3.53 2.78 15.93
N PHE A 135 -4.58 2.67 15.11
CA PHE A 135 -5.05 1.39 14.59
C PHE A 135 -3.94 0.62 13.85
N THR A 136 -3.19 1.28 12.97
CA THR A 136 -2.04 0.71 12.24
C THR A 136 -0.99 0.14 13.19
N CYS A 137 -0.66 0.85 14.27
CA CYS A 137 0.32 0.37 15.26
C CYS A 137 -0.17 -0.89 16.00
N TYR A 138 -1.44 -0.93 16.41
CA TYR A 138 -2.00 -2.11 17.10
C TYR A 138 -2.17 -3.30 16.16
N ILE A 139 -2.74 -3.10 14.96
CA ILE A 139 -2.90 -4.19 13.99
C ILE A 139 -1.53 -4.67 13.49
N GLY A 140 -0.52 -3.80 13.44
CA GLY A 140 0.85 -4.16 13.09
C GLY A 140 1.46 -5.23 13.99
N ILE A 141 1.08 -5.27 15.28
CA ILE A 141 1.48 -6.34 16.21
C ILE A 141 0.86 -7.67 15.79
N ALA A 142 -0.45 -7.69 15.54
CA ALA A 142 -1.14 -8.90 15.09
C ALA A 142 -0.60 -9.40 13.74
N ILE A 143 -0.29 -8.48 12.83
CA ILE A 143 0.31 -8.78 11.53
C ILE A 143 1.72 -9.35 11.70
N ALA A 144 2.54 -8.81 12.61
CA ALA A 144 3.88 -9.35 12.89
C ALA A 144 3.83 -10.79 13.40
N ILE A 145 2.88 -11.09 14.30
CA ILE A 145 2.69 -12.46 14.80
C ILE A 145 2.28 -13.37 13.63
N LEU A 146 1.29 -12.94 12.84
CA LEU A 146 0.79 -13.71 11.71
C LEU A 146 1.88 -13.97 10.65
N THR A 147 2.64 -12.95 10.25
CA THR A 147 3.69 -13.06 9.24
C THR A 147 4.87 -13.90 9.73
N TYR A 148 5.19 -13.84 11.02
CA TYR A 148 6.18 -14.72 11.61
C TYR A 148 5.72 -16.19 11.60
N ILE A 149 4.46 -16.47 11.95
CA ILE A 149 3.91 -17.84 11.84
C ILE A 149 3.92 -18.31 10.39
N GLN A 150 3.52 -17.46 9.44
CA GLN A 150 3.58 -17.78 8.00
C GLN A 150 4.99 -18.15 7.55
N PHE A 151 6.00 -17.40 8.00
CA PHE A 151 7.41 -17.65 7.70
C PHE A 151 7.92 -19.01 8.24
N LEU A 152 7.43 -19.45 9.41
CA LEU A 152 7.83 -20.73 10.01
C LEU A 152 7.17 -21.96 9.36
N ASN A 153 6.12 -21.78 8.56
CA ASN A 153 5.36 -22.86 7.97
C ASN A 153 5.68 -23.03 6.48
N SER A 154 5.44 -24.23 5.94
CA SER A 154 5.68 -24.54 4.52
C SER A 154 4.78 -23.73 3.59
N PRO A 155 5.14 -23.59 2.30
CA PRO A 155 4.34 -22.86 1.31
C PRO A 155 2.92 -23.40 1.09
N ASP A 156 2.72 -24.69 1.36
CA ASP A 156 1.43 -25.39 1.21
C ASP A 156 0.58 -25.40 2.49
N ALA A 157 1.09 -24.83 3.60
CA ALA A 157 0.33 -24.75 4.83
C ALA A 157 -0.89 -23.83 4.65
N TYR A 158 -2.02 -24.17 5.29
CA TYR A 158 -3.27 -23.40 5.21
C TYR A 158 -3.11 -21.89 5.49
N ILE A 159 -2.20 -21.52 6.41
CA ILE A 159 -1.92 -20.12 6.75
C ILE A 159 -1.25 -19.33 5.61
N ASN A 160 -0.65 -20.04 4.65
CA ASN A 160 0.09 -19.53 3.51
C ASN A 160 -0.72 -19.60 2.19
N ASN A 161 -1.97 -20.08 2.22
CA ASN A 161 -2.85 -20.11 1.05
C ASN A 161 -2.95 -18.75 0.34
N ASN A 162 -2.82 -18.75 -0.99
CA ASN A 162 -2.99 -17.55 -1.80
C ASN A 162 -4.46 -17.13 -1.94
N ALA A 163 -4.67 -15.83 -2.15
CA ALA A 163 -5.98 -15.29 -2.48
C ALA A 163 -6.26 -15.43 -3.99
N GLY A 164 -7.33 -16.12 -4.39
CA GLY A 164 -7.75 -16.22 -5.78
C GLY A 164 -8.29 -17.61 -6.13
N GLU A 165 -8.70 -17.80 -7.38
CA GLU A 165 -9.30 -19.07 -7.83
C GLU A 165 -8.25 -20.17 -8.06
N ASN A 166 -7.00 -19.80 -8.30
CA ASN A 166 -5.85 -20.71 -8.30
C ASN A 166 -5.12 -20.64 -6.95
N SER A 167 -5.77 -21.09 -5.88
CA SER A 167 -5.17 -21.17 -4.53
C SER A 167 -4.10 -22.27 -4.47
N GLY A 168 -2.96 -22.04 -5.16
CA GLY A 168 -1.76 -22.89 -5.13
C GLY A 168 -0.76 -22.42 -4.06
N ALA A 169 0.44 -23.03 -4.08
CA ALA A 169 1.54 -22.78 -3.15
C ALA A 169 1.88 -21.28 -3.02
N SER A 170 2.15 -20.83 -1.79
CA SER A 170 2.53 -19.45 -1.48
C SER A 170 3.76 -18.97 -2.26
N PHE A 171 3.87 -17.66 -2.45
CA PHE A 171 5.12 -17.02 -2.86
C PHE A 171 6.26 -17.41 -1.91
N THR A 172 7.42 -17.75 -2.47
CA THR A 172 8.63 -18.09 -1.73
C THR A 172 9.71 -17.01 -1.86
N VAL A 173 10.62 -16.98 -0.88
CA VAL A 173 11.78 -16.08 -0.79
C VAL A 173 12.95 -16.75 -1.50
N ILE A 174 13.31 -17.96 -1.06
CA ILE A 174 14.29 -18.89 -1.65
C ILE A 174 13.84 -20.30 -1.27
N GLY A 175 13.91 -21.24 -2.21
CA GLY A 175 13.50 -22.64 -1.98
C GLY A 175 12.09 -22.71 -1.39
N ASP A 176 11.96 -23.36 -0.24
CA ASP A 176 10.68 -23.55 0.48
C ASP A 176 10.40 -22.47 1.54
N ILE A 177 11.25 -21.46 1.67
CA ILE A 177 11.04 -20.38 2.63
C ILE A 177 9.93 -19.47 2.11
N VAL A 178 8.83 -19.36 2.86
CA VAL A 178 7.68 -18.55 2.48
C VAL A 178 8.01 -17.06 2.54
N ARG A 179 7.46 -16.30 1.58
CA ARG A 179 7.43 -14.84 1.61
C ARG A 179 6.11 -14.39 2.25
N PRO A 180 6.05 -14.15 3.57
CA PRO A 180 4.81 -13.83 4.25
C PRO A 180 4.27 -12.46 3.82
N TYR A 181 2.95 -12.40 3.66
CA TYR A 181 2.23 -11.16 3.36
C TYR A 181 0.97 -10.99 4.20
N GLY A 182 0.90 -11.69 5.34
CA GLY A 182 -0.07 -11.47 6.40
C GLY A 182 -1.52 -11.53 5.89
N PRO A 183 -2.38 -10.58 6.30
CA PRO A 183 -3.79 -10.54 5.92
C PRO A 183 -4.01 -9.96 4.51
N PHE A 184 -2.95 -9.58 3.79
CA PHE A 184 -3.09 -8.97 2.46
C PHE A 184 -3.36 -10.05 1.41
N SER A 185 -4.00 -9.64 0.31
CA SER A 185 -4.29 -10.54 -0.82
C SER A 185 -3.06 -10.79 -1.71
N PHE A 186 -2.02 -9.95 -1.59
CA PHE A 186 -0.80 -10.03 -2.41
C PHE A 186 0.41 -9.47 -1.67
N VAL A 187 1.62 -9.86 -2.08
CA VAL A 187 2.89 -9.48 -1.43
C VAL A 187 3.17 -7.98 -1.38
N SER A 188 2.66 -7.21 -2.35
CA SER A 188 2.80 -5.75 -2.37
C SER A 188 2.08 -5.06 -1.19
N GLY A 189 0.97 -5.63 -0.72
CA GLY A 189 0.26 -5.09 0.46
C GLY A 189 1.16 -5.05 1.69
N MET A 190 1.93 -6.12 1.93
CA MET A 190 2.91 -6.18 3.00
C MET A 190 4.08 -5.23 2.78
N ALA A 191 4.55 -5.12 1.53
CA ALA A 191 5.66 -4.24 1.16
C ALA A 191 5.37 -2.74 1.38
N PHE A 192 4.10 -2.33 1.31
CA PHE A 192 3.66 -0.97 1.65
C PHE A 192 3.27 -0.83 3.11
N PHE A 193 2.69 -1.87 3.72
CA PHE A 193 2.26 -1.82 5.12
C PHE A 193 3.44 -1.65 6.08
N THR A 194 4.52 -2.44 5.91
CA THR A 194 5.71 -2.39 6.79
C THR A 194 6.33 -1.00 6.90
N PRO A 195 6.69 -0.28 5.81
CA PRO A 195 7.18 1.08 5.91
C PRO A 195 6.10 2.04 6.45
N SER A 196 4.82 1.84 6.14
CA SER A 196 3.75 2.68 6.71
C SER A 196 3.66 2.58 8.23
N LEU A 197 3.90 1.39 8.81
CA LEU A 197 3.95 1.19 10.26
C LEU A 197 5.09 2.01 10.88
N LEU A 198 6.27 2.04 10.24
CA LEU A 198 7.36 2.92 10.66
C LEU A 198 6.98 4.40 10.59
N VAL A 199 6.30 4.84 9.53
CA VAL A 199 5.78 6.23 9.44
C VAL A 199 4.86 6.54 10.63
N MET A 200 3.95 5.64 11.00
CA MET A 200 3.03 5.86 12.11
C MET A 200 3.74 5.92 13.47
N LEU A 201 4.81 5.14 13.66
CA LEU A 201 5.67 5.21 14.84
C LEU A 201 6.42 6.55 14.90
N LEU A 202 7.03 6.97 13.80
CA LEU A 202 7.69 8.27 13.70
C LEU A 202 6.70 9.42 13.93
N PHE A 203 5.49 9.31 13.38
CA PHE A 203 4.41 10.27 13.65
C PHE A 203 4.08 10.36 15.14
N ASN A 204 3.92 9.23 15.84
CA ASN A 204 3.75 9.23 17.30
C ASN A 204 4.94 9.87 18.02
N TYR A 205 6.17 9.63 17.58
CA TYR A 205 7.37 10.19 18.20
C TYR A 205 7.41 11.74 18.09
N PHE A 206 7.10 12.28 16.91
CA PHE A 206 7.10 13.72 16.64
C PHE A 206 5.89 14.47 17.19
N LEU A 207 4.84 13.78 17.62
CA LEU A 207 3.72 14.42 18.32
C LEU A 207 4.19 15.00 19.69
N PRO A 208 3.60 16.14 20.11
CA PRO A 208 3.76 16.63 21.48
C PRO A 208 3.45 15.52 22.48
N VAL A 209 4.19 15.44 23.59
CA VAL A 209 4.08 14.34 24.58
C VAL A 209 2.62 14.09 25.01
N LYS A 210 1.84 15.16 25.21
CA LYS A 210 0.41 15.10 25.58
C LYS A 210 -0.52 14.53 24.50
N ASP A 211 -0.10 14.57 23.23
CA ASP A 211 -0.89 14.12 22.08
C ASP A 211 -0.45 12.72 21.60
N ARG A 212 0.61 12.15 22.18
CA ARG A 212 1.10 10.81 21.82
C ARG A 212 0.05 9.78 22.17
N PHE A 213 -0.23 8.88 21.22
CA PHE A 213 -1.27 7.87 21.35
C PHE A 213 -0.73 6.51 21.79
N LEU A 214 0.60 6.32 21.79
CA LEU A 214 1.27 5.15 22.35
C LEU A 214 2.01 5.51 23.64
N SER A 215 1.89 4.65 24.65
CA SER A 215 2.78 4.64 25.81
C SER A 215 4.20 4.25 25.40
N GLY A 216 5.19 4.52 26.25
CA GLY A 216 6.59 4.15 25.98
C GLY A 216 6.78 2.66 25.71
N TRP A 217 6.16 1.79 26.52
CA TRP A 217 6.25 0.34 26.33
C TRP A 217 5.54 -0.14 25.06
N MET A 218 4.35 0.42 24.74
CA MET A 218 3.62 0.05 23.53
C MET A 218 4.38 0.48 22.28
N TYR A 219 5.04 1.64 22.32
CA TYR A 219 5.92 2.09 21.24
C TYR A 219 7.02 1.07 20.96
N VAL A 220 7.67 0.54 22.00
CA VAL A 220 8.71 -0.49 21.87
C VAL A 220 8.14 -1.77 21.26
N ILE A 221 6.98 -2.24 21.72
CA ILE A 221 6.33 -3.43 21.13
C ILE A 221 6.00 -3.23 19.64
N CYS A 222 5.39 -2.10 19.28
CA CYS A 222 5.09 -1.80 17.89
C CYS A 222 6.36 -1.64 17.04
N PHE A 223 7.46 -1.14 17.62
CA PHE A 223 8.76 -1.08 16.94
C PHE A 223 9.34 -2.48 16.68
N PHE A 224 9.26 -3.39 17.66
CA PHE A 224 9.62 -4.80 17.45
C PHE A 224 8.71 -5.49 16.42
N ALA A 225 7.41 -5.17 16.41
CA ALA A 225 6.50 -5.66 15.38
C ALA A 225 6.89 -5.16 13.97
N PHE A 226 7.29 -3.90 13.83
CA PHE A 226 7.86 -3.37 12.58
C PHE A 226 9.14 -4.11 12.19
N ALA A 227 10.08 -4.28 13.13
CA ALA A 227 11.34 -4.96 12.89
C ALA A 227 11.13 -6.42 12.44
N SER A 228 10.26 -7.16 13.13
CA SER A 228 9.90 -8.54 12.77
C SER A 228 9.28 -8.60 11.37
N ASN A 229 8.31 -7.73 11.07
CA ASN A 229 7.69 -7.65 9.74
C ASN A 229 8.69 -7.33 8.63
N LEU A 230 9.69 -6.48 8.90
CA LEU A 230 10.76 -6.19 7.94
C LEU A 230 11.64 -7.43 7.72
N ALA A 231 12.07 -8.07 8.80
CA ALA A 231 12.95 -9.24 8.79
C ALA A 231 12.35 -10.42 8.03
N VAL A 232 11.04 -10.68 8.16
CA VAL A 232 10.42 -11.80 7.46
C VAL A 232 9.91 -11.45 6.06
N SER A 233 9.92 -10.17 5.64
CA SER A 233 9.24 -9.77 4.38
C SER A 233 9.81 -10.40 3.12
N GLY A 234 11.09 -10.81 3.16
CA GLY A 234 11.81 -11.36 2.02
C GLY A 234 11.75 -10.46 0.76
N SER A 235 11.58 -9.14 0.90
CA SER A 235 11.30 -8.23 -0.24
C SER A 235 12.31 -7.09 -0.32
N ARG A 236 13.16 -7.09 -1.36
CA ARG A 236 14.17 -6.01 -1.58
C ARG A 236 13.54 -4.62 -1.65
N GLY A 237 12.35 -4.52 -2.27
CA GLY A 237 11.60 -3.26 -2.38
C GLY A 237 11.09 -2.73 -1.04
N THR A 238 10.79 -3.61 -0.07
CA THR A 238 10.37 -3.18 1.28
C THR A 238 11.52 -2.49 2.01
N TYR A 239 12.74 -3.04 1.92
CA TYR A 239 13.94 -2.39 2.45
C TYR A 239 14.21 -1.06 1.75
N GLY A 240 14.11 -1.02 0.41
CA GLY A 240 14.27 0.22 -0.34
C GLY A 240 13.26 1.30 0.07
N ASN A 241 11.99 0.94 0.30
CA ASN A 241 10.97 1.87 0.80
C ASN A 241 11.32 2.42 2.20
N VAL A 242 11.84 1.58 3.11
CA VAL A 242 12.31 2.04 4.43
C VAL A 242 13.49 3.00 4.30
N VAL A 243 14.45 2.71 3.42
CA VAL A 243 15.59 3.61 3.15
C VAL A 243 15.11 4.96 2.61
N ILE A 244 14.23 4.96 1.59
CA ILE A 244 13.67 6.19 1.02
C ILE A 244 12.95 7.02 2.08
N LEU A 245 12.18 6.37 2.96
CA LEU A 245 11.47 7.02 4.07
C LEU A 245 12.47 7.68 5.04
N VAL A 246 13.51 6.95 5.47
CA VAL A 246 14.53 7.47 6.40
C VAL A 246 15.30 8.63 5.77
N VAL A 247 15.70 8.52 4.49
CA VAL A 247 16.36 9.61 3.76
C VAL A 247 15.44 10.82 3.67
N SER A 248 14.17 10.62 3.32
CA SER A 248 13.17 11.71 3.24
C SER A 248 13.00 12.41 4.59
N LEU A 249 12.99 11.65 5.70
CA LEU A 249 12.95 12.20 7.05
C LEU A 249 14.18 13.03 7.37
N ILE A 250 15.38 12.52 7.06
CA ILE A 250 16.65 13.23 7.28
C ILE A 250 16.65 14.54 6.47
N CYS A 251 16.32 14.49 5.18
CA CYS A 251 16.21 15.68 4.33
C CYS A 251 15.21 16.69 4.92
N GLY A 252 14.04 16.23 5.36
CA GLY A 252 13.05 17.09 6.02
C GLY A 252 13.60 17.76 7.29
N LEU A 253 14.28 17.01 8.15
CA LEU A 253 14.90 17.54 9.37
C LEU A 253 16.03 18.53 9.07
N LEU A 254 16.83 18.28 8.03
CA LEU A 254 17.90 19.18 7.57
C LEU A 254 17.34 20.51 7.07
N LEU A 255 16.21 20.50 6.33
CA LEU A 255 15.53 21.73 5.93
C LEU A 255 15.04 22.56 7.13
N PHE A 256 14.74 21.91 8.26
CA PHE A 256 14.36 22.57 9.51
C PHE A 256 15.53 22.73 10.52
N ALA A 257 16.76 22.36 10.15
CA ALA A 257 17.91 22.31 11.06
C ALA A 257 18.42 23.67 11.52
N HIS A 258 18.04 24.77 10.85
CA HIS A 258 18.27 26.14 11.33
C HIS A 258 17.64 26.40 12.72
N LYS A 259 16.71 25.55 13.16
CA LYS A 259 16.17 25.55 14.52
C LYS A 259 16.96 24.54 15.37
N GLN A 260 17.48 24.92 16.53
CA GLN A 260 18.21 24.04 17.46
C GLN A 260 17.48 22.71 17.78
N LYS A 261 16.14 22.68 17.68
CA LYS A 261 15.32 21.49 17.87
C LYS A 261 15.48 20.44 16.75
N GLY A 262 15.79 20.87 15.51
CA GLY A 262 16.01 19.97 14.37
C GLY A 262 17.30 19.17 14.52
N ILE A 263 18.40 19.83 14.90
CA ILE A 263 19.71 19.19 15.12
C ILE A 263 19.64 18.16 16.26
N LYS A 264 19.02 18.52 17.39
CA LYS A 264 18.83 17.58 18.51
C LYS A 264 18.01 16.35 18.10
N SER A 265 16.94 16.56 17.33
CA SER A 265 16.09 15.45 16.85
C SER A 265 16.86 14.53 15.91
N LEU A 266 17.67 15.09 15.01
CA LEU A 266 18.51 14.33 14.09
C LEU A 266 19.52 13.45 14.85
N PHE A 267 20.23 14.01 15.84
CA PHE A 267 21.18 13.26 16.66
C PHE A 267 20.53 12.10 17.42
N VAL A 268 19.35 12.34 18.01
CA VAL A 268 18.60 11.28 18.73
C VAL A 268 18.14 10.18 17.77
N ILE A 269 17.63 10.54 16.59
CA ILE A 269 17.17 9.57 15.59
C ILE A 269 18.32 8.73 15.06
N ILE A 270 19.47 9.35 14.75
CA ILE A 270 20.65 8.62 14.31
C ILE A 270 21.15 7.68 15.43
N SER A 271 21.26 8.17 16.66
CA SER A 271 21.76 7.37 17.78
C SER A 271 20.87 6.17 18.10
N ILE A 272 19.55 6.41 18.21
CA ILE A 272 18.56 5.35 18.46
C ILE A 272 18.46 4.42 17.25
N GLY A 273 18.51 4.96 16.03
CA GLY A 273 18.48 4.20 14.78
C GLY A 273 19.66 3.25 14.65
N SER A 274 20.88 3.72 14.91
CA SER A 274 22.09 2.89 14.91
C SER A 274 22.03 1.79 15.97
N LEU A 275 21.59 2.10 17.19
CA LEU A 275 21.40 1.10 18.23
C LEU A 275 20.35 0.06 17.82
N ALA A 276 19.22 0.50 17.25
CA ALA A 276 18.17 -0.38 16.76
C ALA A 276 18.65 -1.29 15.63
N LEU A 277 19.50 -0.79 14.72
CA LEU A 277 20.12 -1.59 13.66
C LEU A 277 21.06 -2.65 14.22
N ILE A 278 21.87 -2.32 15.23
CA ILE A 278 22.74 -3.30 15.89
C ILE A 278 21.90 -4.41 16.54
N ILE A 279 20.86 -4.02 17.30
CA ILE A 279 19.95 -4.99 17.93
C ILE A 279 19.26 -5.85 16.87
N TYR A 280 18.79 -5.23 15.79
CA TYR A 280 18.15 -5.93 14.67
C TYR A 280 19.09 -6.99 14.05
N SER A 281 20.34 -6.64 13.79
CA SER A 281 21.34 -7.55 13.23
C SER A 281 21.65 -8.75 14.13
N ILE A 282 21.53 -8.58 15.44
CA ILE A 282 21.73 -9.67 16.42
C ILE A 282 20.48 -10.53 16.54
N VAL A 283 19.30 -9.91 16.67
CA VAL A 283 18.03 -10.61 16.94
C VAL A 283 17.52 -11.36 15.71
N PHE A 284 17.74 -10.84 14.51
CA PHE A 284 17.23 -11.38 13.25
C PHE A 284 18.34 -11.85 12.30
N SER A 285 19.49 -12.27 12.83
CA SER A 285 20.66 -12.68 12.02
C SER A 285 20.29 -13.72 10.96
N THR A 286 19.58 -14.79 11.33
CA THR A 286 19.15 -15.84 10.39
C THR A 286 18.26 -15.30 9.27
N GLN A 287 17.33 -14.40 9.57
CA GLN A 287 16.46 -13.81 8.55
C GLN A 287 17.24 -12.88 7.62
N ILE A 288 18.23 -12.17 8.16
CA ILE A 288 19.12 -11.32 7.38
C ILE A 288 19.96 -12.16 6.42
N ASP A 289 20.49 -13.31 6.87
CA ASP A 289 21.26 -14.23 6.02
C ASP A 289 20.44 -14.72 4.82
N ILE A 290 19.20 -15.17 5.07
CA ILE A 290 18.25 -15.59 4.01
C ILE A 290 17.99 -14.44 3.03
N ILE A 291 17.87 -13.21 3.52
CA ILE A 291 17.61 -12.05 2.66
C ILE A 291 18.85 -11.68 1.87
N ASN A 292 20.04 -11.75 2.46
CA ASN A 292 21.29 -11.50 1.75
C ASN A 292 21.48 -12.48 0.60
N GLU A 293 21.25 -13.78 0.84
CA GLU A 293 21.28 -14.80 -0.22
C GLU A 293 20.28 -14.45 -1.35
N ARG A 294 19.07 -14.04 -1.00
CA ARG A 294 18.06 -13.62 -2.00
C ARG A 294 18.52 -12.39 -2.78
N PHE A 295 19.20 -11.47 -2.11
CA PHE A 295 19.73 -10.27 -2.75
C PHE A 295 20.84 -10.59 -3.73
N GLU A 296 21.73 -11.51 -3.39
CA GLU A 296 22.81 -11.98 -4.26
C GLU A 296 22.24 -12.66 -5.51
N VAL A 297 21.41 -13.70 -5.34
CA VAL A 297 20.79 -14.43 -6.46
C VAL A 297 20.00 -13.49 -7.38
N ALA A 298 19.20 -12.59 -6.81
CA ALA A 298 18.42 -11.66 -7.61
C ALA A 298 19.26 -10.50 -8.19
N SER A 299 20.43 -10.21 -7.64
CA SER A 299 21.34 -9.20 -8.21
C SER A 299 22.11 -9.74 -9.40
N GLU A 300 22.41 -11.04 -9.42
CA GLU A 300 23.00 -11.71 -10.59
C GLU A 300 22.03 -11.71 -11.78
N ALA A 301 20.74 -11.95 -11.53
CA ALA A 301 19.71 -12.02 -12.57
C ALA A 301 19.15 -10.64 -13.00
N GLU A 302 18.81 -9.77 -12.04
CA GLU A 302 18.08 -8.51 -12.30
C GLU A 302 18.95 -7.25 -12.14
N GLY A 303 20.22 -7.41 -11.76
CA GLY A 303 21.11 -6.30 -11.39
C GLY A 303 20.88 -5.76 -9.98
N SER A 304 21.66 -4.73 -9.63
CA SER A 304 21.61 -4.08 -8.32
C SER A 304 20.25 -3.45 -8.00
N LEU A 305 20.00 -3.18 -6.72
CA LEU A 305 18.83 -2.40 -6.29
C LEU A 305 18.73 -1.03 -6.98
N ALA A 306 19.86 -0.31 -7.05
CA ALA A 306 19.90 1.02 -7.66
C ALA A 306 19.59 0.98 -9.17
N SER A 307 20.16 0.01 -9.89
CA SER A 307 19.83 -0.22 -11.30
C SER A 307 18.36 -0.58 -11.46
N ARG A 308 17.79 -1.43 -10.60
CA ARG A 308 16.35 -1.77 -10.67
C ARG A 308 15.46 -0.55 -10.46
N TYR A 309 15.80 0.34 -9.52
CA TYR A 309 15.06 1.59 -9.33
C TYR A 309 15.20 2.52 -10.54
N ALA A 310 16.41 2.70 -11.06
CA ALA A 310 16.66 3.54 -12.23
C ALA A 310 15.96 2.98 -13.50
N THR A 311 16.08 1.69 -13.75
CA THR A 311 15.43 1.02 -14.88
C THR A 311 13.92 0.96 -14.72
N SER A 312 13.36 0.97 -13.50
CA SER A 312 11.90 1.08 -13.33
C SER A 312 11.33 2.40 -13.89
N PHE A 313 12.11 3.49 -13.92
CA PHE A 313 11.73 4.75 -14.57
C PHE A 313 12.07 4.80 -16.06
N ILE A 314 13.04 4.00 -16.51
CA ILE A 314 13.60 4.01 -17.88
C ILE A 314 13.29 2.69 -18.59
N ARG A 315 12.31 1.90 -18.10
CA ARG A 315 11.93 0.58 -18.64
C ARG A 315 11.30 0.63 -20.03
N SER A 316 11.43 1.77 -20.71
CA SER A 316 11.15 1.94 -22.12
C SER A 316 11.96 1.01 -23.02
N GLU A 317 13.07 0.44 -22.54
CA GLU A 317 13.88 -0.51 -23.31
C GLU A 317 13.21 -1.88 -23.50
N GLU A 318 12.20 -2.22 -22.68
CA GLU A 318 11.35 -3.42 -22.86
C GLU A 318 10.07 -3.12 -23.68
N ILE A 319 9.86 -1.86 -24.09
CA ILE A 319 8.76 -1.50 -24.99
C ILE A 319 9.15 -2.01 -26.37
N SER A 320 8.59 -3.18 -26.72
CA SER A 320 8.66 -3.73 -28.08
C SER A 320 8.44 -2.61 -29.11
N ALA A 321 9.33 -2.50 -30.09
CA ALA A 321 9.20 -1.53 -31.18
C ALA A 321 7.87 -1.68 -31.95
N ASN A 322 7.19 -2.82 -31.79
CA ASN A 322 5.90 -3.14 -32.41
C ASN A 322 4.67 -2.82 -31.52
N LEU A 323 4.83 -2.12 -30.40
CA LEU A 323 3.69 -1.70 -29.58
C LEU A 323 2.81 -0.72 -30.36
N PRO A 324 1.49 -0.99 -30.51
CA PRO A 324 0.59 -0.06 -31.17
C PRO A 324 0.58 1.30 -30.45
N VAL A 325 0.39 2.38 -31.21
CA VAL A 325 0.29 3.75 -30.66
C VAL A 325 -0.82 3.86 -29.60
N TRP A 326 -1.87 3.05 -29.74
CA TRP A 326 -2.99 2.98 -28.80
C TRP A 326 -2.76 2.01 -27.64
N GLY A 327 -1.59 1.40 -27.50
CA GLY A 327 -1.30 0.36 -26.51
C GLY A 327 -1.93 -1.00 -26.87
N VAL A 328 -2.08 -1.88 -25.88
CA VAL A 328 -2.64 -3.25 -26.05
C VAL A 328 -3.86 -3.51 -25.15
N GLY A 329 -4.46 -2.44 -24.62
CA GLY A 329 -5.52 -2.48 -23.63
C GLY A 329 -5.03 -2.16 -22.23
N ILE A 330 -5.63 -1.17 -21.59
CA ILE A 330 -5.30 -0.77 -20.22
C ILE A 330 -5.53 -1.95 -19.26
N GLY A 331 -4.48 -2.33 -18.53
CA GLY A 331 -4.52 -3.38 -17.52
C GLY A 331 -4.49 -4.78 -18.10
N ALA A 332 -4.40 -4.96 -19.43
CA ALA A 332 -4.32 -6.26 -20.09
C ALA A 332 -3.13 -7.10 -19.59
N GLY A 333 -2.10 -6.45 -19.07
CA GLY A 333 -0.95 -7.13 -18.49
C GLY A 333 -1.13 -7.63 -17.06
N SER A 334 -2.13 -7.13 -16.35
CA SER A 334 -2.45 -7.60 -15.01
C SER A 334 -3.05 -9.01 -15.03
N ALA A 335 -2.63 -9.86 -14.09
CA ALA A 335 -3.16 -11.21 -13.94
C ALA A 335 -4.70 -11.25 -13.81
N GLY A 336 -5.29 -10.23 -13.17
CA GLY A 336 -6.74 -10.14 -12.99
C GLY A 336 -7.49 -9.81 -14.29
N ALA A 337 -6.99 -8.88 -15.11
CA ALA A 337 -7.62 -8.58 -16.39
C ALA A 337 -7.44 -9.73 -17.37
N ASN A 338 -6.27 -10.38 -17.36
CA ASN A 338 -6.01 -11.56 -18.18
C ASN A 338 -6.95 -12.71 -17.79
N TYR A 339 -7.14 -12.96 -16.49
CA TYR A 339 -8.12 -13.94 -16.01
C TYR A 339 -9.54 -13.64 -16.52
N LEU A 340 -9.96 -12.38 -16.45
CA LEU A 340 -11.28 -11.96 -16.96
C LEU A 340 -11.40 -12.03 -18.49
N ALA A 341 -10.28 -12.00 -19.22
CA ALA A 341 -10.24 -12.05 -20.68
C ALA A 341 -10.11 -13.47 -21.23
N THR A 342 -9.32 -14.32 -20.58
CA THR A 342 -8.87 -15.63 -21.12
C THR A 342 -9.19 -16.81 -20.20
N GLY A 343 -9.58 -16.55 -18.95
CA GLY A 343 -9.75 -17.57 -17.91
C GLY A 343 -8.44 -18.01 -17.23
N VAL A 344 -7.29 -17.44 -17.63
CA VAL A 344 -5.98 -17.75 -17.05
C VAL A 344 -5.41 -16.52 -16.35
N ALA A 345 -5.11 -16.68 -15.06
CA ALA A 345 -4.45 -15.64 -14.27
C ALA A 345 -2.95 -15.68 -14.53
N ASP A 346 -2.48 -14.86 -15.47
CA ASP A 346 -1.06 -14.72 -15.76
C ASP A 346 -0.70 -13.26 -16.05
N PHE A 347 0.47 -12.84 -15.58
CA PHE A 347 0.99 -11.51 -15.90
C PHE A 347 1.48 -11.54 -17.35
N SER A 348 0.87 -10.73 -18.19
CA SER A 348 1.27 -10.60 -19.59
C SER A 348 1.86 -9.22 -19.81
N ILE A 349 2.80 -9.07 -20.77
CA ILE A 349 3.42 -7.77 -21.07
C ILE A 349 4.22 -7.22 -19.86
N SER A 350 5.02 -6.17 -20.03
CA SER A 350 5.87 -5.58 -18.99
C SER A 350 5.11 -4.80 -17.89
N GLU A 351 3.80 -5.05 -17.70
CA GLU A 351 3.07 -4.50 -16.56
C GLU A 351 3.60 -5.13 -15.27
N SER A 352 4.02 -4.28 -14.34
CA SER A 352 4.53 -4.72 -13.03
C SER A 352 3.44 -4.65 -11.97
N ASP A 353 3.65 -5.34 -10.85
CA ASP A 353 2.78 -5.27 -9.67
C ASP A 353 2.85 -3.88 -9.00
N TRP A 354 2.18 -2.88 -9.56
CA TRP A 354 2.05 -1.56 -8.93
C TRP A 354 0.68 -1.35 -8.28
#